data_AF-A0A7X3ZZQ4-F1
#
_entry.id   AF-A0A7X3ZZQ4-F1
#
_cell.length_a   1.000
_cell.length_b   1.000
_cell.length_c   1.000
_cell.angle_alpha   90.00
_cell.angle_beta   90.00
_cell.angle_gamma   90.00
#
_symmetry.space_group_name_H-M   'P 1'
#
loop_
_entity.id
_entity.type
_entity.pdbx_description
1 polymer ?
#
loop_
_entity_poly.entity_id
_entity_poly.type
_entity_poly.pdbx_seq_one_letter_code
_entity_poly.pdbx_strand_id
1 'polypeptide(L)'
;MATRGLTPTLAAGLVVLSLCACQPMPMPGALDVVLPPGEGLSADISPTSRALQEHYGRVQQGYLARGLLRVDGGGPDATFTRRQLVDNFMRIAFFEEFTRVGNRIVSRQAESHLHRWEGPIRMQVHFGSSVSQEMRNRDRVFIARLARRLSALTGVPITLTSRRVNFHVFVVNEDERRAMGPVLRAIHSGIDASTVSKVLGIRRPTLCLVYATEGRAKGVYAKAVAVVRAEHPMLLRQSCYHEELAQGLGLPNDSPRVRPSIFNDDEEFAFLTVQDELLLRMLYDRRLRPGMMAAEGRPVVERIASELLGGEV
;
A
#
# COMPACT_ATOMS: atom_id res chain seq x y z
N MET A 1 3.81 -79.41 -66.02
CA MET A 1 4.66 -79.86 -64.90
C MET A 1 5.11 -78.63 -64.14
N ALA A 2 4.79 -78.55 -62.82
CA ALA A 2 5.44 -77.77 -61.75
C ALA A 2 5.87 -76.31 -62.06
N THR A 3 5.56 -75.25 -61.30
CA THR A 3 5.23 -75.11 -59.87
C THR A 3 5.07 -73.61 -59.55
N ARG A 4 4.17 -73.35 -58.60
CA ARG A 4 4.27 -72.33 -57.51
C ARG A 4 4.21 -70.84 -57.85
N GLY A 5 3.11 -70.22 -57.40
CA GLY A 5 3.00 -68.78 -57.16
C GLY A 5 3.71 -68.33 -55.90
N LEU A 6 3.93 -67.02 -55.83
CA LEU A 6 4.33 -66.26 -54.65
C LEU A 6 3.42 -65.02 -54.58
N THR A 7 2.69 -64.93 -53.47
CA THR A 7 1.94 -63.76 -53.01
C THR A 7 2.88 -62.74 -52.37
N PRO A 8 2.63 -61.43 -52.50
CA PRO A 8 3.38 -60.42 -51.76
C PRO A 8 2.76 -60.19 -50.39
N THR A 9 3.57 -60.30 -49.34
CA THR A 9 3.25 -59.96 -47.96
C THR A 9 3.33 -58.44 -47.75
N LEU A 10 2.23 -57.84 -47.27
CA LEU A 10 2.19 -56.46 -46.77
C LEU A 10 2.97 -56.36 -45.46
N ALA A 11 3.95 -55.45 -45.41
CA ALA A 11 4.60 -55.03 -44.18
C ALA A 11 3.73 -53.97 -43.47
N ALA A 12 3.14 -54.34 -42.33
CA ALA A 12 2.41 -53.42 -41.45
C ALA A 12 3.43 -52.59 -40.63
N GLY A 13 3.45 -51.27 -40.88
CA GLY A 13 4.24 -50.31 -40.10
C GLY A 13 3.62 -50.09 -38.72
N LEU A 14 4.38 -50.37 -37.68
CA LEU A 14 4.03 -50.12 -36.28
C LEU A 14 4.14 -48.61 -35.99
N VAL A 15 3.01 -47.91 -35.85
CA VAL A 15 2.99 -46.51 -35.37
C VAL A 15 2.96 -46.52 -33.84
N VAL A 16 4.08 -46.19 -33.22
CA VAL A 16 4.18 -45.97 -31.78
C VAL A 16 3.59 -44.59 -31.45
N LEU A 17 2.34 -44.55 -30.98
CA LEU A 17 1.77 -43.35 -30.36
C LEU A 17 2.43 -43.14 -28.99
N SER A 18 3.37 -42.20 -28.92
CA SER A 18 3.87 -41.68 -27.65
C SER A 18 2.77 -40.91 -26.94
N LEU A 19 2.19 -41.51 -25.90
CA LEU A 19 1.41 -40.83 -24.88
C LEU A 19 2.32 -39.84 -24.15
N CYS A 20 2.29 -38.57 -24.56
CA CYS A 20 2.85 -37.47 -23.77
C CYS A 20 2.05 -37.37 -22.48
N ALA A 21 2.60 -37.94 -21.40
CA ALA A 21 2.14 -37.65 -20.05
C ALA A 21 2.25 -36.13 -19.83
N CYS A 22 1.11 -35.46 -19.70
CA CYS A 22 1.04 -34.10 -19.21
C CYS A 22 1.54 -34.11 -17.76
N GLN A 23 2.84 -33.94 -17.56
CA GLN A 23 3.36 -33.56 -16.26
C GLN A 23 2.76 -32.18 -15.93
N PRO A 24 2.08 -32.02 -14.78
CA PRO A 24 1.69 -30.69 -14.34
C PRO A 24 2.97 -29.89 -14.17
N MET A 25 3.15 -28.88 -15.03
CA MET A 25 4.23 -27.92 -14.85
C MET A 25 4.13 -27.35 -13.43
N PRO A 26 5.23 -27.29 -12.67
CA PRO A 26 5.24 -26.52 -11.44
C PRO A 26 4.91 -25.08 -11.82
N MET A 27 3.73 -24.64 -11.45
CA MET A 27 3.38 -23.22 -11.46
C MET A 27 4.47 -22.50 -10.67
N PRO A 28 5.06 -21.40 -11.18
CA PRO A 28 5.98 -20.60 -10.39
C PRO A 28 5.26 -20.25 -9.08
N GLY A 29 5.77 -20.80 -7.97
CA GLY A 29 5.31 -20.42 -6.64
C GLY A 29 5.38 -18.90 -6.53
N ALA A 30 4.42 -18.30 -5.84
CA ALA A 30 4.57 -16.91 -5.43
C ALA A 30 5.98 -16.79 -4.85
N LEU A 31 6.82 -15.91 -5.41
CA LEU A 31 8.10 -15.59 -4.82
C LEU A 31 7.77 -15.14 -3.40
N ASP A 32 8.06 -15.99 -2.41
CA ASP A 32 8.05 -15.56 -1.03
C ASP A 32 9.10 -14.46 -0.98
N VAL A 33 8.63 -13.23 -0.86
CA VAL A 33 9.48 -12.07 -0.65
C VAL A 33 10.05 -12.24 0.75
N VAL A 34 11.10 -13.04 0.85
CA VAL A 34 11.89 -13.18 2.06
C VAL A 34 12.74 -11.92 2.13
N LEU A 35 12.48 -11.09 3.14
CA LEU A 35 13.44 -10.05 3.50
C LEU A 35 14.79 -10.76 3.69
N PRO A 36 15.84 -10.38 2.94
CA PRO A 36 17.14 -11.02 3.12
C PRO A 36 17.46 -10.94 4.61
N PRO A 37 17.87 -12.05 5.25
CA PRO A 37 18.52 -11.91 6.54
C PRO A 37 19.66 -10.95 6.27
N GLY A 38 19.63 -9.76 6.89
CA GLY A 38 20.68 -8.79 6.63
C GLY A 38 21.99 -9.50 6.92
N GLU A 39 22.84 -9.64 5.89
CA GLU A 39 24.08 -10.37 6.04
C GLU A 39 24.87 -9.71 7.18
N GLY A 40 25.04 -10.44 8.30
CA GLY A 40 25.71 -9.93 9.51
C GLY A 40 24.85 -9.10 10.47
N LEU A 41 23.53 -8.97 10.28
CA LEU A 41 22.65 -8.35 11.28
C LEU A 41 22.35 -9.37 12.39
N SER A 42 22.92 -9.15 13.58
CA SER A 42 22.47 -9.81 14.81
C SER A 42 20.96 -9.60 14.98
N ALA A 43 20.27 -10.53 15.65
CA ALA A 43 18.92 -10.29 16.16
C ALA A 43 18.88 -9.08 17.14
N ASP A 44 20.05 -8.65 17.61
CA ASP A 44 20.22 -7.46 18.43
C ASP A 44 20.02 -6.18 17.63
N ILE A 45 19.16 -5.31 18.19
CA ILE A 45 18.89 -3.97 17.67
C ILE A 45 20.17 -3.13 17.71
N SER A 46 20.57 -2.55 16.58
CA SER A 46 21.76 -1.71 16.48
C SER A 46 21.68 -0.45 17.34
N PRO A 47 22.82 0.19 17.68
CA PRO A 47 22.82 1.46 18.40
C PRO A 47 22.00 2.56 17.70
N THR A 48 22.03 2.60 16.36
CA THR A 48 21.26 3.55 15.56
C THR A 48 19.75 3.32 15.73
N SER A 49 19.31 2.07 15.58
CA SER A 49 17.89 1.72 15.73
C SER A 49 17.42 1.95 17.18
N ARG A 50 18.25 1.64 18.18
CA ARG A 50 17.97 1.95 19.60
C ARG A 50 17.80 3.45 19.85
N ALA A 51 18.69 4.28 19.29
CA ALA A 51 18.58 5.73 19.42
C ALA A 51 17.31 6.28 18.72
N LEU A 52 16.90 5.68 17.60
CA LEU A 52 15.64 5.99 16.93
C LEU A 52 14.43 5.57 17.77
N GLN A 53 14.46 4.40 18.40
CA GLN A 53 13.40 3.93 19.28
C GLN A 53 13.18 4.90 20.45
N GLU A 54 14.26 5.35 21.10
CA GLU A 54 14.18 6.37 22.15
C GLU A 54 13.67 7.71 21.62
N HIS A 55 14.13 8.12 20.43
CA HIS A 55 13.69 9.36 19.78
C HIS A 55 12.19 9.34 19.50
N TYR A 56 11.67 8.29 18.85
CA TYR A 56 10.25 8.17 18.54
C TYR A 56 9.40 7.98 19.79
N GLY A 57 9.97 7.39 20.85
CA GLY A 57 9.40 7.42 22.19
C GLY A 57 9.14 8.85 22.68
N ARG A 58 10.15 9.72 22.63
CA ARG A 58 10.02 11.14 23.00
C ARG A 58 9.06 11.91 22.09
N VAL A 59 9.09 11.63 20.79
CA VAL A 59 8.17 12.25 19.80
C VAL A 59 6.72 11.93 20.15
N GLN A 60 6.39 10.65 20.37
CA GLN A 60 5.03 10.25 20.76
C GLN A 60 4.60 10.92 22.07
N GLN A 61 5.48 10.97 23.09
CA GLN A 61 5.17 11.67 24.33
C GLN A 61 4.92 13.17 24.12
N GLY A 62 5.68 13.82 23.23
CA GLY A 62 5.45 15.22 22.86
C GLY A 62 4.13 15.46 22.13
N TYR A 63 3.66 14.52 21.32
CA TYR A 63 2.32 14.57 20.73
C TYR A 63 1.24 14.40 21.80
N LEU A 64 1.35 13.37 22.65
CA LEU A 64 0.38 13.10 23.71
C LEU A 64 0.26 14.26 24.71
N ALA A 65 1.38 14.89 25.09
CA ALA A 65 1.38 16.05 25.98
C ALA A 65 0.64 17.27 25.41
N ARG A 66 0.46 17.34 24.08
CA ARG A 66 -0.31 18.38 23.39
C ARG A 66 -1.75 17.98 23.08
N GLY A 67 -2.19 16.79 23.51
CA GLY A 67 -3.52 16.26 23.21
C GLY A 67 -3.69 15.74 21.78
N LEU A 68 -2.59 15.48 21.07
CA LEU A 68 -2.57 14.93 19.71
C LEU A 68 -2.64 13.39 19.75
N LEU A 69 -2.50 12.73 18.60
CA LEU A 69 -2.65 11.27 18.41
C LEU A 69 -4.02 10.75 18.87
N ARG A 70 -5.07 11.52 18.60
CA ARG A 70 -6.45 11.17 18.94
C ARG A 70 -6.90 9.91 18.19
N VAL A 71 -7.61 9.04 18.88
CA VAL A 71 -8.14 7.77 18.35
C VAL A 71 -9.67 7.75 18.28
N ASP A 72 -10.31 8.88 18.58
CA ASP A 72 -11.76 9.05 18.73
C ASP A 72 -12.51 9.17 17.39
N GLY A 73 -11.79 9.32 16.28
CA GLY A 73 -12.38 9.49 14.94
C GLY A 73 -12.90 10.90 14.66
N GLY A 74 -12.57 11.87 15.51
CA GLY A 74 -13.11 13.23 15.43
C GLY A 74 -14.27 13.43 16.41
N GLY A 75 -14.05 14.27 17.42
CA GLY A 75 -15.05 14.67 18.40
C GLY A 75 -15.92 15.86 17.95
N PRO A 76 -16.72 16.44 18.86
CA PRO A 76 -17.56 17.61 18.57
C PRO A 76 -16.81 18.85 18.06
N ASP A 77 -15.49 18.91 18.28
CA ASP A 77 -14.59 19.98 17.84
C ASP A 77 -13.98 19.73 16.44
N ALA A 78 -14.23 18.54 15.88
CA ALA A 78 -13.75 18.07 14.59
C ALA A 78 -14.88 18.07 13.55
N THR A 79 -15.60 19.20 13.44
CA THR A 79 -16.68 19.36 12.45
C THR A 79 -16.12 19.79 11.09
N PHE A 80 -16.81 19.41 10.02
CA PHE A 80 -16.54 19.89 8.67
C PHE A 80 -17.85 20.14 7.92
N THR A 81 -17.81 21.07 6.97
CA THR A 81 -18.91 21.37 6.06
C THR A 81 -18.79 20.54 4.77
N ARG A 82 -19.88 20.44 4.00
CA ARG A 82 -19.85 19.83 2.65
C ARG A 82 -18.76 20.46 1.77
N ARG A 83 -18.60 21.78 1.82
CA ARG A 83 -17.57 22.50 1.05
C ARG A 83 -16.17 22.06 1.46
N GLN A 84 -15.91 21.94 2.76
CA GLN A 84 -14.63 21.43 3.26
C GLN A 84 -14.40 19.98 2.82
N LEU A 85 -15.41 19.11 2.88
CA LEU A 85 -15.27 17.72 2.42
C LEU A 85 -14.87 17.65 0.93
N VAL A 86 -15.51 18.46 0.08
CA VAL A 86 -15.16 18.57 -1.35
C VAL A 86 -13.74 19.10 -1.52
N ASP A 87 -13.41 20.24 -0.91
CA ASP A 87 -12.11 20.89 -1.09
C ASP A 87 -10.97 20.00 -0.57
N ASN A 88 -11.19 19.31 0.54
CA ASN A 88 -10.26 18.35 1.12
C ASN A 88 -10.12 17.12 0.22
N PHE A 89 -11.21 16.53 -0.27
CA PHE A 89 -11.12 15.43 -1.23
C PHE A 89 -10.33 15.83 -2.48
N MET A 90 -10.62 17.00 -3.05
CA MET A 90 -9.89 17.50 -4.22
C MET A 90 -8.40 17.62 -3.93
N ARG A 91 -8.02 18.12 -2.74
CA ARG A 91 -6.63 18.32 -2.35
C ARG A 91 -5.88 17.02 -2.08
N ILE A 92 -6.55 16.03 -1.49
CA ILE A 92 -5.94 14.74 -1.09
C ILE A 92 -5.88 13.76 -2.27
N ALA A 93 -6.91 13.72 -3.13
CA ALA A 93 -7.05 12.68 -4.16
C ALA A 93 -6.55 13.09 -5.57
N PHE A 94 -6.44 14.40 -5.85
CA PHE A 94 -5.98 14.90 -7.17
C PHE A 94 -4.65 15.65 -7.12
N PHE A 95 -3.93 15.55 -6.01
CA PHE A 95 -2.57 16.05 -5.90
C PHE A 95 -1.67 14.94 -5.36
N GLU A 96 -0.38 15.07 -5.58
CA GLU A 96 0.64 14.20 -5.00
C GLU A 96 1.57 15.03 -4.12
N GLU A 97 2.02 14.45 -3.00
CA GLU A 97 2.94 15.11 -2.08
C GLU A 97 4.34 15.30 -2.71
N PHE A 98 4.72 14.40 -3.62
CA PHE A 98 6.05 14.37 -4.22
C PHE A 98 6.01 14.53 -5.72
N THR A 99 6.77 15.48 -6.23
CA THR A 99 6.99 15.67 -7.67
C THR A 99 8.37 15.21 -8.08
N ARG A 100 8.48 14.63 -9.27
CA ARG A 100 9.78 14.36 -9.89
C ARG A 100 10.34 15.62 -10.55
N VAL A 101 11.53 16.05 -10.12
CA VAL A 101 12.32 17.11 -10.77
C VAL A 101 13.65 16.52 -11.24
N GLY A 102 13.76 16.26 -12.54
CA GLY A 102 14.88 15.52 -13.13
C GLY A 102 14.89 14.06 -12.65
N ASN A 103 16.00 13.63 -12.03
CA ASN A 103 16.16 12.28 -11.44
C ASN A 103 15.91 12.27 -9.92
N ARG A 104 15.34 13.34 -9.36
CA ARG A 104 15.07 13.47 -7.92
C ARG A 104 13.58 13.57 -7.65
N ILE A 105 13.15 12.95 -6.56
CA ILE A 105 11.82 13.13 -5.97
C ILE A 105 11.92 14.24 -4.94
N VAL A 106 11.16 15.32 -5.11
CA VAL A 106 11.08 16.45 -4.18
C VAL A 106 9.70 16.51 -3.56
N SER A 107 9.60 16.80 -2.26
CA SER A 107 8.31 17.09 -1.61
C SER A 107 7.83 18.45 -2.10
N ARG A 108 6.94 18.42 -3.09
CA ARG A 108 6.31 19.57 -3.72
C ARG A 108 4.97 19.09 -4.25
N GLN A 109 3.90 19.67 -3.72
CA GLN A 109 2.56 19.38 -4.18
C GLN A 109 2.40 19.72 -5.67
N ALA A 110 1.96 18.75 -6.46
CA ALA A 110 1.60 18.93 -7.87
C ALA A 110 0.24 18.29 -8.15
N GLU A 111 -0.51 18.90 -9.06
CA GLU A 111 -1.75 18.31 -9.55
C GLU A 111 -1.44 17.00 -10.27
N SER A 112 -2.24 15.98 -9.97
CA SER A 112 -2.18 14.64 -10.54
C SER A 112 -3.58 14.21 -10.99
N HIS A 113 -3.67 13.01 -11.55
CA HIS A 113 -4.94 12.36 -11.84
C HIS A 113 -5.42 11.52 -10.67
N LEU A 114 -6.72 11.19 -10.65
CA LEU A 114 -7.28 10.31 -9.65
C LEU A 114 -6.66 8.90 -9.78
N HIS A 115 -6.14 8.38 -8.68
CA HIS A 115 -5.62 7.02 -8.62
C HIS A 115 -6.44 6.14 -7.70
N ARG A 116 -6.71 4.89 -8.10
CA ARG A 116 -7.29 3.87 -7.21
C ARG A 116 -7.11 2.46 -7.76
N TRP A 117 -7.47 1.48 -6.95
CA TRP A 117 -7.58 0.08 -7.36
C TRP A 117 -8.89 -0.19 -8.09
N GLU A 118 -8.86 -0.96 -9.18
CA GLU A 118 -10.08 -1.53 -9.81
C GLU A 118 -10.32 -3.00 -9.45
N GLY A 119 -9.27 -3.69 -8.96
CA GLY A 119 -9.32 -5.09 -8.59
C GLY A 119 -9.12 -5.31 -7.08
N PRO A 120 -9.22 -6.57 -6.62
CA PRO A 120 -9.03 -6.90 -5.22
C PRO A 120 -7.59 -6.66 -4.77
N ILE A 121 -7.46 -6.25 -3.52
CA ILE A 121 -6.19 -6.03 -2.83
C ILE A 121 -5.83 -7.27 -2.02
N ARG A 122 -4.67 -7.82 -2.32
CA ARG A 122 -4.06 -8.99 -1.69
C ARG A 122 -2.83 -8.48 -0.95
N MET A 123 -3.02 -8.27 0.34
CA MET A 123 -2.09 -7.64 1.24
C MET A 123 -1.22 -8.69 1.95
N GLN A 124 0.07 -8.42 2.12
CA GLN A 124 0.94 -9.23 2.96
C GLN A 124 1.74 -8.33 3.90
N VAL A 125 1.81 -8.72 5.17
CA VAL A 125 2.63 -8.04 6.18
C VAL A 125 3.94 -8.79 6.34
N HIS A 126 5.03 -8.07 6.13
CA HIS A 126 6.42 -8.50 6.21
C HIS A 126 7.05 -7.86 7.44
N PHE A 127 7.80 -8.64 8.21
CA PHE A 127 8.44 -8.18 9.43
C PHE A 127 9.93 -8.49 9.34
N GLY A 128 10.77 -7.48 9.56
CA GLY A 128 12.21 -7.68 9.66
C GLY A 128 12.59 -8.62 10.80
N SER A 129 13.76 -9.25 10.76
CA SER A 129 14.19 -10.27 11.73
C SER A 129 14.26 -9.74 13.16
N SER A 130 14.56 -8.46 13.35
CA SER A 130 14.66 -7.79 14.66
C SER A 130 13.31 -7.55 15.35
N VAL A 131 12.18 -7.67 14.63
CA VAL A 131 10.86 -7.41 15.20
C VAL A 131 10.42 -8.56 16.12
N SER A 132 10.09 -8.27 17.38
CA SER A 132 9.68 -9.29 18.34
C SER A 132 8.38 -10.01 17.93
N GLN A 133 8.25 -11.30 18.27
CA GLN A 133 7.03 -12.06 17.93
C GLN A 133 5.76 -11.43 18.54
N GLU A 134 5.87 -10.83 19.72
CA GLU A 134 4.79 -10.09 20.37
C GLU A 134 4.32 -8.91 19.50
N MET A 135 5.27 -8.10 18.99
CA MET A 135 4.96 -7.01 18.08
C MET A 135 4.33 -7.54 16.78
N ARG A 136 4.91 -8.58 16.18
CA ARG A 136 4.36 -9.21 14.96
C ARG A 136 2.91 -9.65 15.15
N ASN A 137 2.59 -10.29 16.26
CA ASN A 137 1.25 -10.78 16.56
C ASN A 137 0.25 -9.62 16.72
N ARG A 138 0.61 -8.58 17.48
CA ARG A 138 -0.24 -7.40 17.67
C ARG A 138 -0.49 -6.67 16.36
N ASP A 139 0.56 -6.41 15.59
CA ASP A 139 0.48 -5.64 14.36
C ASP A 139 -0.29 -6.40 13.28
N ARG A 140 -0.13 -7.73 13.16
CA ARG A 140 -0.95 -8.55 12.26
C ARG A 140 -2.44 -8.43 12.57
N VAL A 141 -2.82 -8.52 13.84
CA VAL A 141 -4.23 -8.41 14.26
C VAL A 141 -4.77 -7.01 13.99
N PHE A 142 -3.98 -5.98 14.27
CA PHE A 142 -4.36 -4.59 14.02
C PHE A 142 -4.56 -4.33 12.53
N ILE A 143 -3.57 -4.66 11.70
CA ILE A 143 -3.62 -4.50 10.24
C ILE A 143 -4.77 -5.31 9.63
N ALA A 144 -5.01 -6.54 10.09
CA ALA A 144 -6.14 -7.34 9.62
C ALA A 144 -7.50 -6.70 9.94
N ARG A 145 -7.64 -6.06 11.11
CA ARG A 145 -8.86 -5.32 11.46
C ARG A 145 -9.03 -4.07 10.62
N LEU A 146 -7.96 -3.30 10.45
CA LEU A 146 -7.96 -2.09 9.63
C LEU A 146 -8.27 -2.41 8.16
N ALA A 147 -7.63 -3.42 7.58
CA ALA A 147 -7.90 -3.89 6.22
C ALA A 147 -9.37 -4.26 6.00
N ARG A 148 -10.02 -4.91 6.98
CA ARG A 148 -11.47 -5.20 6.92
C ARG A 148 -12.31 -3.94 6.97
N ARG A 149 -11.98 -2.96 7.83
CA ARG A 149 -12.67 -1.66 7.88
C ARG A 149 -12.54 -0.92 6.55
N LEU A 150 -11.32 -0.83 6.00
CA LEU A 150 -11.05 -0.21 4.70
C LEU A 150 -11.80 -0.92 3.56
N SER A 151 -11.87 -2.25 3.58
CA SER A 151 -12.65 -3.03 2.61
C SER A 151 -14.14 -2.70 2.69
N ALA A 152 -14.69 -2.58 3.89
CA ALA A 152 -16.10 -2.22 4.09
C ALA A 152 -16.41 -0.78 3.64
N LEU A 153 -15.50 0.17 3.87
CA LEU A 153 -15.66 1.56 3.46
C LEU A 153 -15.60 1.74 1.94
N THR A 154 -14.69 1.02 1.28
CA THR A 154 -14.40 1.23 -0.15
C THR A 154 -15.15 0.28 -1.07
N GLY A 155 -15.69 -0.84 -0.55
CA GLY A 155 -16.24 -1.92 -1.35
C GLY A 155 -15.19 -2.75 -2.10
N VAL A 156 -13.90 -2.41 -2.00
CA VAL A 156 -12.81 -3.19 -2.58
C VAL A 156 -12.55 -4.40 -1.69
N PRO A 157 -12.49 -5.63 -2.22
CA PRO A 157 -12.08 -6.78 -1.42
C PRO A 157 -10.61 -6.65 -1.00
N ILE A 158 -10.36 -6.50 0.31
CA ILE A 158 -9.01 -6.45 0.88
C ILE A 158 -8.79 -7.69 1.72
N THR A 159 -7.76 -8.47 1.38
CA THR A 159 -7.47 -9.76 2.00
C THR A 159 -6.01 -9.86 2.39
N LEU A 160 -5.73 -10.41 3.58
CA LEU A 160 -4.36 -10.76 3.96
C LEU A 160 -4.03 -12.15 3.41
N THR A 161 -2.96 -12.27 2.62
CA THR A 161 -2.57 -13.52 1.96
C THR A 161 -1.08 -13.52 1.61
N SER A 162 -0.49 -14.70 1.45
CA SER A 162 0.85 -14.89 0.86
C SER A 162 0.81 -15.17 -0.65
N ARG A 163 -0.38 -15.24 -1.25
CA ARG A 163 -0.55 -15.63 -2.67
C ARG A 163 -0.92 -14.43 -3.54
N ARG A 164 -0.20 -14.27 -4.66
CA ARG A 164 -0.45 -13.24 -5.68
C ARG A 164 -0.49 -11.81 -5.10
N VAL A 165 0.32 -11.55 -4.09
CA VAL A 165 0.34 -10.28 -3.34
C VAL A 165 0.54 -9.09 -4.28
N ASN A 166 -0.23 -8.02 -4.05
CA ASN A 166 -0.08 -6.75 -4.75
C ASN A 166 0.02 -5.54 -3.80
N PHE A 167 -0.20 -5.71 -2.49
CA PHE A 167 0.09 -4.68 -1.49
C PHE A 167 0.99 -5.27 -0.41
N HIS A 168 2.23 -4.79 -0.32
CA HIS A 168 3.19 -5.22 0.69
C HIS A 168 3.28 -4.18 1.81
N VAL A 169 3.17 -4.62 3.07
CA VAL A 169 3.37 -3.78 4.25
C VAL A 169 4.61 -4.30 4.96
N PHE A 170 5.65 -3.47 5.05
CA PHE A 170 6.90 -3.81 5.73
C PHE A 170 6.97 -3.11 7.08
N VAL A 171 7.22 -3.89 8.13
CA VAL A 171 7.54 -3.39 9.47
C VAL A 171 9.00 -3.77 9.74
N VAL A 172 9.88 -2.80 9.64
CA VAL A 172 11.34 -3.01 9.60
C VAL A 172 12.05 -1.94 10.43
N ASN A 173 13.18 -2.31 11.02
CA ASN A 173 14.06 -1.36 11.68
C ASN A 173 14.90 -0.57 10.64
N GLU A 174 15.69 0.39 11.11
CA GLU A 174 16.51 1.27 10.27
C GLU A 174 17.54 0.53 9.41
N ASP A 175 18.16 -0.52 9.93
CA ASP A 175 19.19 -1.29 9.22
C ASP A 175 18.56 -2.18 8.13
N GLU A 176 17.48 -2.88 8.49
CA GLU A 176 16.67 -3.69 7.59
C GLU A 176 16.09 -2.84 6.47
N ARG A 177 15.55 -1.66 6.80
CA ARG A 177 15.04 -0.67 5.83
C ARG A 177 16.12 -0.26 4.84
N ARG A 178 17.34 0.04 5.30
CA ARG A 178 18.48 0.39 4.43
C ARG A 178 18.92 -0.76 3.53
N ALA A 179 18.65 -1.99 3.93
CA ALA A 179 18.92 -3.20 3.15
C ALA A 179 17.77 -3.61 2.21
N MET A 180 16.64 -2.90 2.17
CA MET A 180 15.46 -3.31 1.37
C MET A 180 15.64 -3.24 -0.16
N GLY A 181 16.73 -2.67 -0.67
CA GLY A 181 16.91 -2.43 -2.11
C GLY A 181 16.63 -3.64 -3.01
N PRO A 182 17.22 -4.82 -2.75
CA PRO A 182 16.93 -6.05 -3.49
C PRO A 182 15.47 -6.49 -3.39
N VAL A 183 14.85 -6.35 -2.21
CA VAL A 183 13.45 -6.72 -1.96
C VAL A 183 12.49 -5.88 -2.79
N LEU A 184 12.69 -4.56 -2.82
CA LEU A 184 11.85 -3.65 -3.59
C LEU A 184 11.93 -3.95 -5.09
N ARG A 185 13.12 -4.28 -5.60
CA ARG A 185 13.33 -4.70 -7.00
C ARG A 185 12.73 -6.06 -7.31
N ALA A 186 12.71 -6.98 -6.35
CA ALA A 186 12.05 -8.28 -6.52
C ALA A 186 10.51 -8.12 -6.58
N ILE A 187 9.93 -7.23 -5.77
CA ILE A 187 8.50 -6.91 -5.82
C ILE A 187 8.14 -6.25 -7.14
N HIS A 188 8.93 -5.27 -7.59
CA HIS A 188 8.69 -4.57 -8.85
C HIS A 188 10.01 -4.40 -9.61
N SER A 189 10.23 -5.28 -10.59
CA SER A 189 11.45 -5.29 -11.40
C SER A 189 11.72 -4.01 -12.19
N GLY A 190 10.68 -3.20 -12.43
CA GLY A 190 10.76 -1.90 -13.11
C GLY A 190 10.73 -0.69 -12.16
N ILE A 191 10.90 -0.89 -10.85
CA ILE A 191 10.87 0.22 -9.89
C ILE A 191 11.97 1.25 -10.18
N ASP A 192 11.60 2.52 -10.18
CA ASP A 192 12.55 3.61 -10.40
C ASP A 192 13.60 3.69 -9.28
N ALA A 193 14.85 3.97 -9.66
CA ALA A 193 15.97 4.08 -8.73
C ALA A 193 15.78 5.19 -7.68
N SER A 194 15.07 6.27 -8.01
CA SER A 194 14.74 7.35 -7.09
C SER A 194 13.71 6.90 -6.04
N THR A 195 12.73 6.07 -6.41
CA THR A 195 11.78 5.46 -5.46
C THR A 195 12.52 4.53 -4.50
N VAL A 196 13.41 3.67 -5.01
CA VAL A 196 14.26 2.83 -4.15
C VAL A 196 15.10 3.71 -3.22
N SER A 197 15.80 4.70 -3.76
CA SER A 197 16.66 5.60 -2.97
C SER A 197 15.86 6.36 -1.90
N LYS A 198 14.61 6.70 -2.15
CA LYS A 198 13.72 7.33 -1.18
C LYS A 198 13.39 6.39 -0.02
N VAL A 199 13.03 5.14 -0.31
CA VAL A 199 12.77 4.11 0.71
C VAL A 199 14.03 3.81 1.53
N LEU A 200 15.21 3.75 0.89
CA LEU A 200 16.48 3.52 1.58
C LEU A 200 17.02 4.77 2.30
N GLY A 201 16.55 5.96 1.91
CA GLY A 201 16.96 7.26 2.43
C GLY A 201 15.93 7.97 3.30
N ILE A 202 14.88 7.28 3.80
CA ILE A 202 13.87 7.89 4.68
C ILE A 202 14.56 8.59 5.84
N ARG A 203 14.33 9.89 5.95
CA ARG A 203 14.93 10.74 6.97
C ARG A 203 14.23 10.52 8.31
N ARG A 204 14.89 10.91 9.41
CA ARG A 204 14.36 10.76 10.77
C ARG A 204 12.96 11.40 10.98
N PRO A 205 12.64 12.60 10.43
CA PRO A 205 11.32 13.19 10.63
C PRO A 205 10.19 12.44 9.90
N THR A 206 10.51 11.74 8.81
CA THR A 206 9.52 10.94 8.07
C THR A 206 9.23 9.66 8.85
N LEU A 207 8.01 9.58 9.37
CA LEU A 207 7.54 8.51 10.24
C LEU A 207 7.38 7.19 9.45
N CYS A 208 6.67 7.25 8.33
CA CYS A 208 6.41 6.11 7.46
C CYS A 208 6.42 6.56 5.99
N LEU A 209 6.33 5.61 5.06
CA LEU A 209 6.22 5.90 3.64
C LEU A 209 5.45 4.81 2.90
N VAL A 210 4.52 5.20 2.04
CA VAL A 210 3.94 4.35 1.00
C VAL A 210 4.28 4.88 -0.39
N TYR A 211 4.41 3.95 -1.32
CA TYR A 211 4.29 4.27 -2.74
C TYR A 211 3.42 3.23 -3.43
N ALA A 212 2.74 3.66 -4.47
CA ALA A 212 2.00 2.81 -5.37
C ALA A 212 2.53 2.97 -6.80
N THR A 213 2.37 1.93 -7.60
CA THR A 213 2.71 1.94 -9.03
C THR A 213 1.48 1.64 -9.83
N GLU A 214 1.29 2.40 -10.91
CA GLU A 214 0.23 2.16 -11.87
C GLU A 214 0.46 0.87 -12.67
N GLY A 215 -0.64 0.30 -13.15
CA GLY A 215 -0.65 -0.78 -14.12
C GLY A 215 -0.53 -0.26 -15.54
N ARG A 216 -1.21 -0.94 -16.47
CA ARG A 216 -1.26 -0.52 -17.88
C ARG A 216 -2.25 0.61 -18.13
N ALA A 217 -3.31 0.67 -17.33
CA ALA A 217 -4.34 1.70 -17.43
C ALA A 217 -3.97 2.89 -16.53
N LYS A 218 -4.07 4.10 -17.07
CA LYS A 218 -3.74 5.34 -16.38
C LYS A 218 -4.53 5.47 -15.08
N GLY A 219 -3.84 5.76 -13.97
CA GLY A 219 -4.42 5.92 -12.64
C GLY A 219 -4.88 4.63 -11.97
N VAL A 220 -4.78 3.47 -12.63
CA VAL A 220 -5.16 2.19 -12.02
C VAL A 220 -3.95 1.62 -11.29
N TYR A 221 -4.03 1.52 -9.97
CA TYR A 221 -2.98 0.91 -9.17
C TYR A 221 -2.82 -0.58 -9.46
N ALA A 222 -1.56 -1.01 -9.56
CA ALA A 222 -1.18 -2.41 -9.75
C ALA A 222 -0.42 -2.98 -8.57
N LYS A 223 0.45 -2.19 -7.93
CA LYS A 223 1.21 -2.60 -6.73
C LYS A 223 1.34 -1.44 -5.75
N ALA A 224 1.41 -1.74 -4.46
CA ALA A 224 1.77 -0.79 -3.43
C ALA A 224 2.73 -1.40 -2.41
N VAL A 225 3.58 -0.56 -1.83
CA VAL A 225 4.52 -0.93 -0.77
C VAL A 225 4.49 0.15 0.30
N ALA A 226 4.04 -0.20 1.50
CA ALA A 226 4.11 0.61 2.70
C ALA A 226 5.30 0.16 3.55
N VAL A 227 6.04 1.12 4.11
CA VAL A 227 7.20 0.90 4.97
C VAL A 227 6.99 1.66 6.28
N VAL A 228 6.89 0.90 7.37
CA VAL A 228 6.67 1.41 8.72
C VAL A 228 7.85 1.03 9.60
N ARG A 229 8.36 2.00 10.35
CA ARG A 229 9.49 1.82 11.26
C ARG A 229 9.10 0.96 12.46
N ALA A 230 9.86 -0.10 12.71
CA ALA A 230 9.69 -0.93 13.90
C ALA A 230 10.03 -0.17 15.19
N GLU A 231 10.83 0.89 15.11
CA GLU A 231 11.23 1.75 16.22
C GLU A 231 10.09 2.59 16.81
N HIS A 232 8.98 2.76 16.08
CA HIS A 232 7.85 3.51 16.59
C HIS A 232 7.24 2.84 17.82
N PRO A 233 6.90 3.60 18.87
CA PRO A 233 6.02 3.09 19.92
C PRO A 233 4.64 2.74 19.33
N MET A 234 3.88 1.92 20.06
CA MET A 234 2.70 1.25 19.52
C MET A 234 1.67 2.20 18.87
N LEU A 235 1.34 3.33 19.50
CA LEU A 235 0.31 4.24 18.98
C LEU A 235 0.79 4.96 17.71
N LEU A 236 2.02 5.46 17.70
CA LEU A 236 2.62 6.08 16.50
C LEU A 236 2.82 5.07 15.35
N ARG A 237 3.06 3.79 15.67
CA ARG A 237 3.12 2.74 14.66
C ARG A 237 1.74 2.43 14.07
N GLN A 238 0.72 2.44 14.92
CA GLN A 238 -0.66 2.26 14.50
C GLN A 238 -1.18 3.43 13.66
N SER A 239 -0.77 4.67 13.95
CA SER A 239 -1.14 5.82 13.12
C SER A 239 -0.58 5.70 11.72
N CYS A 240 0.69 5.31 11.59
CA CYS A 240 1.28 4.97 10.29
C CYS A 240 0.49 3.89 9.55
N TYR A 241 -0.04 2.86 10.24
CA TYR A 241 -0.89 1.88 9.54
C TYR A 241 -2.18 2.49 9.00
N HIS A 242 -2.79 3.43 9.71
CA HIS A 242 -3.99 4.13 9.23
C HIS A 242 -3.70 4.98 8.00
N GLU A 243 -2.63 5.77 8.06
CA GLU A 243 -2.21 6.66 6.98
C GLU A 243 -1.76 5.87 5.75
N GLU A 244 -0.75 5.02 5.89
CA GLU A 244 -0.11 4.37 4.73
C GLU A 244 -1.03 3.41 3.98
N LEU A 245 -1.95 2.76 4.71
CA LEU A 245 -2.94 1.90 4.06
C LEU A 245 -4.01 2.74 3.35
N ALA A 246 -4.43 3.88 3.90
CA ALA A 246 -5.40 4.75 3.26
C ALA A 246 -4.80 5.48 2.04
N GLN A 247 -3.58 6.01 2.17
CA GLN A 247 -2.83 6.59 1.06
C GLN A 247 -2.59 5.56 -0.05
N GLY A 248 -2.21 4.32 0.33
CA GLY A 248 -2.04 3.19 -0.58
C GLY A 248 -3.32 2.73 -1.30
N LEU A 249 -4.50 3.23 -0.91
CA LEU A 249 -5.76 3.02 -1.64
C LEU A 249 -6.01 4.07 -2.73
N GLY A 250 -5.35 5.22 -2.67
CA GLY A 250 -5.51 6.30 -3.66
C GLY A 250 -5.75 7.69 -3.07
N LEU A 251 -5.33 7.93 -1.82
CA LEU A 251 -5.36 9.25 -1.18
C LEU A 251 -3.91 9.75 -0.94
N PRO A 252 -3.11 10.01 -1.98
CA PRO A 252 -1.64 10.01 -1.88
C PRO A 252 -1.00 11.32 -1.39
N ASN A 253 -1.77 12.36 -1.05
CA ASN A 253 -1.23 13.66 -0.69
C ASN A 253 -1.65 14.08 0.70
N ASP A 254 -0.74 14.71 1.44
CA ASP A 254 -1.03 15.36 2.72
C ASP A 254 -1.11 16.88 2.59
N SER A 255 -1.84 17.51 3.52
CA SER A 255 -1.85 18.96 3.65
C SER A 255 -2.33 19.46 5.00
N PRO A 256 -1.62 20.44 5.61
CA PRO A 256 -1.99 21.03 6.90
C PRO A 256 -3.32 21.81 6.91
N ARG A 257 -4.00 21.93 5.76
CA ARG A 257 -5.31 22.59 5.65
C ARG A 257 -6.47 21.62 5.81
N VAL A 258 -6.21 20.32 5.82
CA VAL A 258 -7.25 19.29 5.73
C VAL A 258 -7.61 18.82 7.13
N ARG A 259 -8.39 19.60 7.88
CA ARG A 259 -8.88 19.20 9.22
C ARG A 259 -10.39 18.95 9.22
N PRO A 260 -10.91 17.95 9.96
CA PRO A 260 -10.16 16.86 10.62
C PRO A 260 -9.71 15.79 9.62
N SER A 261 -8.48 15.31 9.72
CA SER A 261 -7.98 14.23 8.87
C SER A 261 -6.68 13.71 9.44
N ILE A 262 -6.35 12.46 9.13
CA ILE A 262 -4.97 11.97 9.29
C ILE A 262 -4.03 12.53 8.22
N PHE A 263 -4.54 13.01 7.08
CA PHE A 263 -3.75 13.58 5.98
C PHE A 263 -3.38 15.06 6.22
N ASN A 264 -3.45 15.53 7.46
CA ASN A 264 -3.09 16.91 7.81
C ASN A 264 -1.63 17.08 8.23
N ASP A 265 -0.86 16.00 8.33
CA ASP A 265 0.59 16.01 8.61
C ASP A 265 0.96 16.76 9.91
N ASP A 266 0.04 16.78 10.90
CA ASP A 266 0.27 17.38 12.22
C ASP A 266 0.08 16.39 13.40
N GLU A 267 -0.28 15.15 13.08
CA GLU A 267 -0.56 14.05 14.00
C GLU A 267 -1.66 14.34 15.04
N GLU A 268 -2.57 15.29 14.79
CA GLU A 268 -3.74 15.51 15.64
C GLU A 268 -4.53 14.21 15.82
N PHE A 269 -4.73 13.47 14.74
CA PHE A 269 -5.43 12.19 14.72
C PHE A 269 -4.46 11.04 14.44
N ALA A 270 -4.40 10.08 15.36
CA ALA A 270 -3.70 8.83 15.12
C ALA A 270 -4.50 7.93 14.18
N PHE A 271 -5.84 7.88 14.32
CA PHE A 271 -6.69 6.97 13.54
C PHE A 271 -7.61 7.74 12.59
N LEU A 272 -8.07 7.04 11.54
CA LEU A 272 -9.04 7.56 10.57
C LEU A 272 -10.21 8.26 11.27
N THR A 273 -10.43 9.51 10.87
CA THR A 273 -11.56 10.33 11.26
C THR A 273 -12.79 10.01 10.41
N VAL A 274 -13.96 10.50 10.84
CA VAL A 274 -15.20 10.41 10.05
C VAL A 274 -15.01 11.04 8.66
N GLN A 275 -14.28 12.15 8.55
CA GLN A 275 -13.99 12.76 7.26
C GLN A 275 -13.14 11.82 6.39
N ASP A 276 -12.07 11.23 6.94
CA ASP A 276 -11.22 10.30 6.18
C ASP A 276 -12.01 9.10 5.64
N GLU A 277 -12.93 8.58 6.44
CA GLU A 277 -13.84 7.50 6.00
C GLU A 277 -14.75 7.95 4.85
N LEU A 278 -15.24 9.19 4.86
CA LEU A 278 -15.99 9.76 3.74
C LEU A 278 -15.10 9.96 2.51
N LEU A 279 -13.86 10.42 2.67
CA LEU A 279 -12.91 10.57 1.56
C LEU A 279 -12.67 9.21 0.86
N LEU A 280 -12.49 8.14 1.64
CA LEU A 280 -12.35 6.77 1.10
C LEU A 280 -13.62 6.30 0.37
N ARG A 281 -14.82 6.57 0.91
CA ARG A 281 -16.08 6.25 0.24
C ARG A 281 -16.24 7.02 -1.06
N MET A 282 -15.88 8.30 -1.07
CA MET A 282 -15.92 9.16 -2.25
C MET A 282 -14.97 8.65 -3.33
N LEU A 283 -13.73 8.32 -2.98
CA LEU A 283 -12.70 7.79 -3.89
C LEU A 283 -13.18 6.57 -4.68
N TYR A 284 -13.97 5.71 -4.04
CA TYR A 284 -14.49 4.47 -4.62
C TYR A 284 -15.93 4.56 -5.12
N ASP A 285 -16.53 5.75 -5.17
CA ASP A 285 -17.78 5.95 -5.88
C ASP A 285 -17.58 5.63 -7.37
N ARG A 286 -18.52 4.87 -7.94
CA ARG A 286 -18.47 4.41 -9.34
C ARG A 286 -18.39 5.55 -10.38
N ARG A 287 -18.83 6.76 -10.01
CA ARG A 287 -18.82 7.93 -10.89
C ARG A 287 -17.44 8.53 -11.04
N LEU A 288 -16.58 8.39 -10.02
CA LEU A 288 -15.16 8.71 -10.14
C LEU A 288 -14.46 7.55 -10.84
N ARG A 289 -13.58 7.85 -11.80
CA ARG A 289 -12.82 6.85 -12.54
C ARG A 289 -11.32 7.14 -12.42
N PRO A 290 -10.49 6.09 -12.34
CA PRO A 290 -9.03 6.25 -12.44
C PRO A 290 -8.65 7.10 -13.66
N GLY A 291 -7.66 7.97 -13.50
CA GLY A 291 -7.13 8.81 -14.57
C GLY A 291 -7.89 10.13 -14.80
N MET A 292 -9.01 10.38 -14.11
CA MET A 292 -9.72 11.67 -14.14
C MET A 292 -8.82 12.81 -13.65
N MET A 293 -8.88 13.96 -14.31
CA MET A 293 -8.23 15.19 -13.85
C MET A 293 -9.10 15.93 -12.83
N ALA A 294 -8.50 16.85 -12.06
CA ALA A 294 -9.21 17.59 -11.00
C ALA A 294 -10.44 18.34 -11.54
N ALA A 295 -10.32 18.99 -12.70
CA ALA A 295 -11.40 19.72 -13.34
C ALA A 295 -12.60 18.81 -13.73
N GLU A 296 -12.32 17.57 -14.16
CA GLU A 296 -13.35 16.59 -14.51
C GLU A 296 -14.00 15.99 -13.25
N GLY A 297 -13.19 15.76 -12.21
CA GLY A 297 -13.61 15.15 -10.96
C GLY A 297 -14.48 16.06 -10.10
N ARG A 298 -14.17 17.37 -10.02
CA ARG A 298 -14.83 18.28 -9.06
C ARG A 298 -16.36 18.26 -9.13
N PRO A 299 -17.03 18.38 -10.29
CA PRO A 299 -18.50 18.34 -10.35
C PRO A 299 -19.10 16.99 -9.94
N VAL A 300 -18.32 15.91 -10.05
CA VAL A 300 -18.71 14.57 -9.58
C VAL A 300 -18.58 14.49 -8.07
N VAL A 301 -17.46 14.96 -7.53
CA VAL A 301 -17.15 15.02 -6.09
C VAL A 301 -18.20 15.85 -5.34
N GLU A 302 -18.61 16.99 -5.88
CA GLU A 302 -19.64 17.85 -5.27
C GLU A 302 -20.98 17.13 -5.11
N ARG A 303 -21.40 16.37 -6.13
CA ARG A 303 -22.64 15.56 -6.07
C ARG A 303 -22.53 14.44 -5.06
N ILE A 304 -21.42 13.68 -5.08
CA ILE A 304 -21.18 12.59 -4.11
C ILE A 304 -21.22 13.14 -2.68
N ALA A 305 -20.52 14.26 -2.43
CA ALA A 305 -20.47 14.86 -1.10
C ALA A 305 -21.85 15.36 -0.63
N SER A 306 -22.69 15.88 -1.54
CA SER A 306 -24.08 16.25 -1.21
C SER A 306 -24.89 15.03 -0.78
N GLU A 307 -24.85 13.95 -1.56
CA GLU A 307 -25.59 12.73 -1.28
C GLU A 307 -25.15 12.05 0.03
N LEU A 308 -23.84 12.00 0.30
CA LEU A 308 -23.30 11.40 1.52
C LEU A 308 -23.67 12.17 2.79
N LEU A 309 -23.87 13.49 2.68
CA LEU A 309 -24.23 14.36 3.81
C LEU A 309 -25.74 14.67 3.86
N GLY A 310 -26.55 14.00 3.05
CA GLY A 310 -28.02 14.12 3.08
C GLY A 310 -28.58 15.39 2.45
N GLY A 311 -27.85 16.05 1.55
CA GLY A 311 -28.33 17.21 0.79
C GLY A 311 -29.00 16.80 -0.53
N GLU A 312 -30.13 17.44 -0.88
CA GLU A 312 -30.82 17.27 -2.17
C GLU A 312 -29.89 17.59 -3.37
N VAL A 313 -30.12 16.87 -4.47
CA VAL A 313 -29.37 16.93 -5.75
C VAL A 313 -29.83 18.10 -6.60
#